data_AF-A0A2V7WJ61-F1
#
_entry.id   AF-A0A2V7WJ61-F1
#
_cell.length_a   1.000
_cell.length_b   1.000
_cell.length_c   1.000
_cell.angle_alpha   90.00
_cell.angle_beta   90.00
_cell.angle_gamma   90.00
#
_symmetry.space_group_name_H-M   'P 1'
#
loop_
_entity.id
_entity.type
_entity.pdbx_description
1 polymer ?
#
loop_
_entity_poly.entity_id
_entity_poly.type
_entity_poly.pdbx_seq_one_letter_code
_entity_poly.pdbx_strand_id
1 'polypeptide(L)'
;MSSVPTPKSAPAPDWSRLVSDSIRQYGPWHTYQKLMEARAAYPNDLSLRGYTEIVRNTIVRDLLAHPRGLLAVPKLTAEFLTNFDRFNLSAQEGYLISLIDGRLALQKLLILSPFDPFTTLFNLAKLQHERAITVP
;
A
#
# COMPACT_ATOMS: atom_id res chain seq x y z
N MET A 1 -10.20 9.19 -49.78
CA MET A 1 -9.55 9.32 -48.45
C MET A 1 -9.99 8.13 -47.63
N SER A 2 -9.11 7.15 -47.42
CA SER A 2 -9.43 5.93 -46.67
C SER A 2 -9.37 6.24 -45.18
N SER A 3 -10.50 6.14 -44.48
CA SER A 3 -10.56 6.24 -43.02
C SER A 3 -9.87 5.02 -42.41
N VAL A 4 -8.69 5.21 -41.86
CA VAL A 4 -8.03 4.20 -41.02
C VAL A 4 -8.95 3.94 -39.82
N PRO A 5 -9.42 2.70 -39.59
CA PRO A 5 -10.22 2.39 -38.42
C PRO A 5 -9.35 2.61 -37.18
N THR A 6 -9.75 3.55 -36.32
CA THR A 6 -9.17 3.70 -34.99
C THR A 6 -9.38 2.39 -34.24
N PRO A 7 -8.32 1.82 -33.63
CA PRO A 7 -8.48 0.59 -32.86
C PRO A 7 -9.51 0.84 -31.76
N LYS A 8 -10.56 0.02 -31.73
CA LYS A 8 -11.54 0.03 -30.64
C LYS A 8 -10.77 -0.23 -29.35
N SER A 9 -10.86 0.68 -28.38
CA SER A 9 -10.34 0.44 -27.04
C SER A 9 -10.91 -0.88 -26.53
N ALA A 10 -10.05 -1.75 -25.98
CA ALA A 10 -10.51 -2.97 -25.32
C ALA A 10 -11.60 -2.60 -24.30
N PRO A 11 -12.68 -3.40 -24.19
CA PRO A 11 -13.72 -3.15 -23.21
C PRO A 11 -13.09 -3.08 -21.81
N ALA A 12 -13.50 -2.08 -21.03
CA ALA A 12 -13.00 -1.92 -19.66
C ALA A 12 -13.31 -3.21 -18.86
N PRO A 13 -12.34 -3.77 -18.13
CA PRO A 13 -12.59 -4.95 -17.30
C PRO A 13 -13.68 -4.69 -16.26
N ASP A 14 -14.42 -5.74 -15.88
CA ASP A 14 -15.33 -5.67 -14.74
C ASP A 14 -14.53 -5.72 -13.43
N TRP A 15 -14.01 -4.56 -13.03
CA TRP A 15 -13.21 -4.40 -11.83
C TRP A 15 -13.96 -4.81 -10.56
N SER A 16 -15.28 -4.60 -10.52
CA SER A 16 -16.09 -4.89 -9.33
C SER A 16 -16.01 -6.36 -8.93
N ARG A 17 -16.13 -7.25 -9.92
CA ARG A 17 -16.02 -8.68 -9.74
C ARG A 17 -14.56 -9.10 -9.53
N LEU A 18 -13.65 -8.65 -10.39
CA LEU A 18 -12.24 -9.04 -10.36
C LEU A 18 -11.58 -8.69 -9.01
N VAL A 19 -11.84 -7.50 -8.48
CA VAL A 19 -11.29 -7.06 -7.19
C VAL A 19 -11.88 -7.88 -6.05
N SER A 20 -13.20 -8.08 -6.04
CA SER A 20 -13.87 -8.85 -5.00
C SER A 20 -13.39 -10.31 -4.95
N ASP A 21 -13.28 -10.95 -6.13
CA ASP A 21 -12.78 -12.32 -6.25
C ASP A 21 -11.31 -12.41 -5.80
N SER A 22 -10.48 -11.47 -6.24
CA SER A 22 -9.05 -11.43 -5.89
C SER A 22 -8.82 -11.23 -4.39
N ILE A 23 -9.58 -10.34 -3.73
CA ILE A 23 -9.47 -10.14 -2.28
C ILE A 23 -9.84 -11.43 -1.54
N ARG A 24 -10.93 -12.11 -1.94
CA ARG A 24 -11.37 -13.36 -1.32
C ARG A 24 -10.36 -14.49 -1.49
N GLN A 25 -9.73 -14.58 -2.66
CA GLN A 25 -8.85 -15.70 -3.00
C GLN A 25 -7.40 -15.48 -2.54
N TYR A 26 -6.88 -14.25 -2.66
CA TYR A 26 -5.45 -13.96 -2.49
C TYR A 26 -5.15 -12.87 -1.46
N GLY A 27 -6.18 -12.16 -0.96
CA GLY A 27 -6.02 -11.09 0.02
C GLY A 27 -5.72 -9.71 -0.56
N PRO A 28 -5.69 -8.68 0.31
CA PRO A 28 -5.65 -7.28 -0.11
C PRO A 28 -4.28 -6.87 -0.69
N TRP A 29 -3.16 -7.38 -0.15
CA TRP A 29 -1.82 -7.08 -0.66
C TRP A 29 -1.61 -7.57 -2.09
N HIS A 30 -1.96 -8.83 -2.37
CA HIS A 30 -1.89 -9.38 -3.72
C HIS A 30 -2.76 -8.59 -4.69
N THR A 31 -4.00 -8.29 -4.28
CA THR A 31 -4.92 -7.52 -5.10
C THR A 31 -4.39 -6.12 -5.39
N TYR A 32 -3.82 -5.44 -4.39
CA TYR A 32 -3.20 -4.13 -4.57
C TYR A 32 -2.08 -4.16 -5.60
N GLN A 33 -1.17 -5.15 -5.51
CA GLN A 33 -0.08 -5.31 -6.46
C GLN A 33 -0.60 -5.47 -7.90
N LYS A 34 -1.62 -6.31 -8.10
CA LYS A 34 -2.23 -6.51 -9.43
C LYS A 34 -2.93 -5.28 -9.97
N LEU A 35 -3.58 -4.49 -9.12
CA LEU A 35 -4.16 -3.22 -9.54
C LEU A 35 -3.07 -2.21 -9.93
N MET A 36 -1.96 -2.15 -9.20
CA MET A 36 -0.82 -1.30 -9.55
C MET A 36 -0.17 -1.69 -10.88
N GLU A 37 -0.03 -3.00 -11.16
CA GLU A 37 0.40 -3.50 -12.48
C GLU A 37 -0.58 -3.08 -13.58
N ALA A 38 -1.89 -3.22 -13.33
CA ALA A 38 -2.93 -2.85 -14.29
C ALA A 38 -2.97 -1.35 -14.61
N ARG A 39 -2.54 -0.47 -13.70
CA ARG A 39 -2.53 0.99 -13.95
C ARG A 39 -1.63 1.39 -15.12
N ALA A 40 -0.59 0.62 -15.42
CA ALA A 40 0.24 0.86 -16.60
C ALA A 40 -0.52 0.55 -17.91
N ALA A 41 -1.37 -0.48 -17.90
CA ALA A 41 -2.17 -0.89 -19.06
C ALA A 41 -3.45 -0.03 -19.24
N TYR A 42 -4.02 0.46 -18.14
CA TYR A 42 -5.27 1.24 -18.13
C TYR A 42 -5.09 2.59 -17.39
N PRO A 43 -4.22 3.49 -17.89
CA PRO A 43 -3.83 4.70 -17.15
C PRO A 43 -4.99 5.68 -16.89
N ASN A 44 -6.00 5.69 -17.77
CA ASN A 44 -7.12 6.62 -17.71
C ASN A 44 -8.39 6.01 -17.10
N ASP A 45 -8.33 4.76 -16.62
CA ASP A 45 -9.50 4.11 -16.02
C ASP A 45 -9.71 4.60 -14.58
N LEU A 46 -10.75 5.41 -14.38
CA LEU A 46 -11.12 5.96 -13.08
C LEU A 46 -11.63 4.90 -12.11
N SER A 47 -12.27 3.84 -12.62
CA SER A 47 -12.75 2.74 -11.78
C SER A 47 -11.57 1.98 -11.20
N LEU A 48 -10.56 1.66 -12.01
CA LEU A 48 -9.32 1.05 -11.54
C LEU A 48 -8.64 1.88 -10.44
N ARG A 49 -8.57 3.21 -10.62
CA ARG A 49 -8.05 4.12 -9.59
C ARG A 49 -8.88 4.05 -8.31
N GLY A 50 -10.20 4.11 -8.42
CA GLY A 50 -11.12 4.00 -7.28
C GLY A 50 -10.94 2.70 -6.50
N TYR A 51 -10.89 1.56 -7.19
CA TYR A 51 -10.66 0.26 -6.56
C TYR A 51 -9.27 0.14 -5.92
N THR A 52 -8.24 0.74 -6.52
CA THR A 52 -6.91 0.81 -5.92
C THR A 52 -6.96 1.48 -4.56
N GLU A 53 -7.65 2.62 -4.45
CA GLU A 53 -7.79 3.34 -3.16
C GLU A 53 -8.66 2.57 -2.16
N ILE A 54 -9.72 1.89 -2.60
CA ILE A 54 -10.52 1.02 -1.74
C ILE A 54 -9.65 -0.07 -1.12
N VAL A 55 -8.81 -0.74 -1.91
CA VAL A 55 -7.91 -1.79 -1.43
C VAL A 55 -6.83 -1.23 -0.50
N ARG A 56 -6.23 -0.07 -0.83
CA ARG A 56 -5.29 0.61 0.08
C ARG A 56 -5.93 0.91 1.43
N ASN A 57 -7.19 1.34 1.43
CA ASN A 57 -7.91 1.63 2.67
C ASN A 57 -8.19 0.37 3.50
N THR A 58 -8.47 -0.76 2.87
CA THR A 58 -8.55 -2.06 3.56
C THR A 58 -7.23 -2.40 4.26
N ILE A 59 -6.09 -2.24 3.58
CA ILE A 59 -4.76 -2.48 4.15
C ILE A 59 -4.48 -1.59 5.36
N VAL A 60 -4.83 -0.29 5.27
CA VAL A 60 -4.66 0.64 6.40
C VAL A 60 -5.57 0.26 7.57
N ARG A 61 -6.81 -0.18 7.31
CA ARG A 61 -7.71 -0.67 8.36
C ARG A 61 -7.16 -1.91 9.05
N ASP A 62 -6.56 -2.83 8.30
CA ASP A 62 -5.95 -4.04 8.87
C ASP A 62 -4.77 -3.69 9.80
N LEU A 63 -3.94 -2.71 9.43
CA LEU A 63 -2.89 -2.17 10.32
C LEU A 63 -3.49 -1.60 11.61
N LEU A 64 -4.56 -0.82 11.50
CA LEU A 64 -5.20 -0.13 12.64
C LEU A 64 -6.07 -1.05 13.49
N ALA A 65 -6.42 -2.24 13.01
CA ALA A 65 -7.18 -3.25 13.77
C ALA A 65 -6.38 -3.83 14.94
N HIS A 66 -5.10 -3.46 15.10
CA HIS A 66 -4.29 -3.80 16.25
C HIS A 66 -4.96 -3.36 17.57
N PRO A 67 -4.91 -4.14 18.67
CA PRO A 67 -5.52 -3.78 19.95
C PRO A 67 -5.15 -2.40 20.50
N ARG A 68 -3.95 -1.92 20.16
CA ARG A 68 -3.44 -0.59 20.54
C ARG A 68 -3.71 0.49 19.50
N GLY A 69 -4.18 0.13 18.31
CA GLY A 69 -4.45 1.05 17.20
C GLY A 69 -3.32 2.05 17.00
N LEU A 70 -3.66 3.34 16.97
CA LEU A 70 -2.70 4.44 16.82
C LEU A 70 -1.70 4.60 17.99
N LEU A 71 -1.94 3.96 19.13
CA LEU A 71 -1.02 3.96 20.27
C LEU A 71 0.05 2.85 20.16
N ALA A 72 -0.04 1.98 19.15
CA ALA A 72 0.97 0.96 18.92
C ALA A 72 2.33 1.60 18.59
N VAL A 73 3.40 0.98 19.04
CA VAL A 73 4.77 1.50 18.92
C VAL A 73 5.55 0.60 17.96
N PRO A 74 5.69 0.98 16.68
CA PRO A 74 6.46 0.20 15.73
C PRO A 74 7.91 0.05 16.16
N LYS A 75 8.51 -1.08 15.81
CA LYS A 75 9.93 -1.39 16.04
C LYS A 75 10.54 -1.95 14.78
N LEU A 76 11.78 -1.57 14.49
CA LEU A 76 12.57 -2.22 13.43
C LEU A 76 12.81 -3.69 13.81
N THR A 77 12.69 -4.59 12.85
CA THR A 77 12.97 -6.01 13.09
C THR A 77 14.47 -6.27 13.08
N ALA A 78 14.91 -7.35 13.74
CA ALA A 78 16.31 -7.79 13.65
C ALA A 78 16.73 -8.10 12.20
N GLU A 79 15.79 -8.62 11.41
CA GLU A 79 15.98 -8.92 9.99
C GLU A 79 16.29 -7.66 9.17
N PHE A 80 15.59 -6.57 9.48
CA PHE A 80 15.82 -5.27 8.87
C PHE A 80 17.20 -4.70 9.24
N LEU A 81 17.56 -4.75 10.51
CA LEU A 81 18.82 -4.20 11.02
C LEU A 81 20.06 -4.95 10.53
N THR A 82 19.93 -6.24 10.23
CA THR A 82 21.05 -7.09 9.79
C THR A 82 21.22 -7.14 8.28
N ASN A 83 20.16 -6.82 7.52
CA ASN A 83 20.13 -7.06 6.08
C ASN A 83 19.28 -5.98 5.37
N PHE A 84 19.64 -4.71 5.62
CA PHE A 84 18.88 -3.54 5.15
C PHE A 84 18.84 -3.44 3.62
N ASP A 85 19.90 -3.84 2.94
CA ASP A 85 20.11 -3.76 1.49
C ASP A 85 19.12 -4.58 0.66
N ARG A 86 18.53 -5.63 1.24
CA ARG A 86 17.51 -6.43 0.53
C ARG A 86 16.15 -5.74 0.43
N PHE A 87 15.92 -4.69 1.21
CA PHE A 87 14.66 -3.96 1.21
C PHE A 87 14.71 -2.86 0.14
N ASN A 88 13.86 -2.98 -0.88
CA ASN A 88 13.76 -1.97 -1.93
C ASN A 88 12.87 -0.80 -1.48
N LEU A 89 13.39 -0.01 -0.55
CA LEU A 89 12.67 1.09 0.08
C LEU A 89 12.51 2.28 -0.88
N SER A 90 11.30 2.83 -0.92
CA SER A 90 11.09 4.17 -1.45
C SER A 90 11.68 5.23 -0.52
N ALA A 91 11.89 6.45 -1.03
CA ALA A 91 12.35 7.57 -0.20
C ALA A 91 11.40 7.87 0.98
N GLN A 92 10.09 7.67 0.79
CA GLN A 92 9.09 7.86 1.86
C GLN A 92 9.20 6.78 2.93
N GLU A 93 9.38 5.52 2.52
CA GLU A 93 9.59 4.39 3.43
C GLU A 93 10.89 4.54 4.23
N GLY A 94 11.99 4.92 3.57
CA GLY A 94 13.27 5.20 4.23
C GLY A 94 13.18 6.34 5.24
N TYR A 95 12.44 7.42 4.91
CA TYR A 95 12.18 8.50 5.86
C TYR A 95 11.41 8.01 7.09
N LEU A 96 10.33 7.26 6.90
CA LEU A 96 9.54 6.74 8.02
C LEU A 96 10.35 5.80 8.90
N ILE A 97 11.19 4.93 8.31
CA ILE A 97 12.12 4.07 9.05
C ILE A 97 13.06 4.90 9.92
N SER A 98 13.59 6.02 9.42
CA SER A 98 14.50 6.88 10.19
C SER A 98 13.86 7.49 11.44
N LEU A 99 12.51 7.57 11.48
CA LEU A 99 11.76 8.03 12.64
C LEU A 99 11.45 6.91 13.64
N ILE A 100 11.58 5.63 13.27
CA ILE A 100 11.19 4.50 14.13
C ILE A 100 12.35 4.17 15.08
N ASP A 101 12.24 4.63 16.32
CA ASP A 101 13.19 4.40 17.41
C ASP A 101 12.71 3.37 18.45
N GLY A 102 11.53 2.79 18.24
CA GLY A 102 10.89 1.85 19.18
C GLY A 102 10.24 2.51 20.40
N ARG A 103 10.09 3.84 20.42
CA ARG A 103 9.44 4.61 21.49
C ARG A 103 8.28 5.47 20.98
N LEU A 104 8.31 5.86 19.70
CA LEU A 104 7.25 6.65 19.07
C LEU A 104 6.06 5.78 18.66
N ALA A 105 4.86 6.16 19.14
CA ALA A 105 3.61 5.55 18.69
C ALA A 105 3.24 6.00 17.28
N LEU A 106 2.41 5.20 16.58
CA LEU A 106 1.90 5.52 15.24
C LEU A 106 1.28 6.93 15.18
N GLN A 107 0.53 7.33 16.20
CA GLN A 107 -0.04 8.68 16.29
C GLN A 107 1.03 9.78 16.19
N LYS A 108 2.16 9.63 16.88
CA LYS A 108 3.26 10.62 16.83
C LYS A 108 3.97 10.59 15.48
N LEU A 109 4.12 9.39 14.89
CA LEU A 109 4.66 9.27 13.54
C LEU A 109 3.80 9.99 12.50
N LEU A 110 2.47 10.00 12.65
CA LEU A 110 1.58 10.78 11.77
C LEU A 110 1.77 12.29 11.88
N ILE A 111 2.19 12.79 13.06
CA ILE A 111 2.45 14.21 13.29
C ILE A 111 3.83 14.61 12.71
N LEU A 112 4.82 13.72 12.84
CA LEU A 112 6.19 13.97 12.40
C LEU A 112 6.40 13.68 10.91
N SER A 113 5.60 12.80 10.33
CA SER A 113 5.61 12.50 8.91
C SER A 113 5.22 13.75 8.10
N PRO A 114 6.00 14.14 7.07
CA PRO A 114 5.62 15.22 6.17
C PRO A 114 4.59 14.78 5.13
N PHE A 115 4.19 13.50 5.12
CA PHE A 115 3.23 12.95 4.18
C PHE A 115 1.81 13.04 4.73
N ASP A 116 0.81 12.91 3.85
CA ASP A 116 -0.56 12.81 4.32
C ASP A 116 -0.74 11.59 5.26
N PRO A 117 -1.67 11.64 6.23
CA PRO A 117 -1.82 10.57 7.21
C PRO A 117 -2.12 9.20 6.59
N PHE A 118 -2.87 9.16 5.48
CA PHE A 118 -3.24 7.92 4.83
C PHE A 118 -2.04 7.26 4.16
N THR A 119 -1.23 8.02 3.41
CA THR A 119 0.03 7.56 2.83
C THR A 119 1.01 7.12 3.91
N THR A 120 1.10 7.87 5.01
CA THR A 120 1.93 7.50 6.16
C THR A 120 1.55 6.12 6.71
N LEU A 121 0.27 5.90 7.00
CA LEU A 121 -0.24 4.61 7.51
C LEU A 121 -0.07 3.49 6.48
N PHE A 122 -0.32 3.77 5.21
CA PHE A 122 -0.15 2.78 4.15
C PHE A 122 1.31 2.32 4.02
N ASN A 123 2.26 3.26 4.06
CA ASN A 123 3.69 2.93 4.02
C ASN A 123 4.12 2.16 5.27
N LEU A 124 3.59 2.50 6.46
CA LEU A 124 3.84 1.72 7.68
C LEU A 124 3.27 0.30 7.58
N ALA A 125 2.07 0.13 7.01
CA ALA A 125 1.49 -1.18 6.75
C ALA A 125 2.35 -1.99 5.77
N LYS A 126 2.90 -1.35 4.72
CA LYS A 126 3.80 -1.98 3.76
C LYS A 126 5.10 -2.43 4.43
N LEU A 127 5.72 -1.58 5.22
CA LEU A 127 6.92 -1.91 5.99
C LEU A 127 6.67 -3.09 6.95
N GLN A 128 5.48 -3.17 7.55
CA GLN A 128 5.11 -4.30 8.39
C GLN A 128 4.92 -5.59 7.56
N HIS A 129 4.25 -5.49 6.41
CA HIS A 129 4.05 -6.62 5.49
C HIS A 129 5.38 -7.21 4.99
N GLU A 130 6.34 -6.34 4.67
CA GLU A 130 7.70 -6.70 4.25
C GLU A 130 8.60 -7.16 5.40
N ARG A 131 8.08 -7.16 6.64
CA ARG A 131 8.81 -7.51 7.88
C ARG A 131 9.98 -6.58 8.18
N ALA A 132 9.97 -5.36 7.63
CA ALA A 132 10.92 -4.31 8.02
C ALA A 132 10.64 -3.84 9.46
N ILE A 133 9.36 -3.80 9.84
CA ILE A 133 8.91 -3.41 11.18
C ILE A 133 7.93 -4.42 11.78
N THR A 134 7.79 -4.37 13.10
CA THR A 134 6.69 -5.00 13.85
C THR A 134 5.88 -3.95 14.59
N VAL A 135 4.56 -4.10 14.61
CA VAL A 135 3.64 -3.25 15.37
C VAL A 135 2.97 -4.13 16.46
N PRO A 136 3.37 -3.98 17.73
CA PRO A 136 2.91 -4.79 18.87
C PRO A 136 1.81 -4.13 19.71
#